data_AF-A0A953Z238-F1
#
_entry.id   AF-A0A953Z238-F1
#
_cell.length_a   1.000
_cell.length_b   1.000
_cell.length_c   1.000
_cell.angle_alpha   90.00
_cell.angle_beta   90.00
_cell.angle_gamma   90.00
#
_symmetry.space_group_name_H-M   'P 1'
#
loop_
_entity.id
_entity.type
_entity.pdbx_description
1 polymer ?
#
loop_
_entity_poly.entity_id
_entity_poly.type
_entity_poly.pdbx_seq_one_letter_code
_entity_poly.pdbx_strand_id
1 'polypeptide(L)'
;MAMEQRLVANISQKQTQQQILSPRILQSLEILNIGSLDLEERINTELSENPVLERAMPERENPDEHRPEDPHGQNDKAEANALERSIEFLENFDASFNEDSGWSPPARLAGEEDQKMAALANAPAREETLQDYLLQQLSSFELSSRMRDACIQLIEALNPDGFLEVPPDDVISAYDLSFEDRSELAQAAHNVIRNLDPPGVGATGPGEAMLLQISPDDLDYELFRTLLIDHWDDLLKNGFRKISQKTKYSIQQIAEARELLTTLDPFPGRVFSQGRAEVIKPDVIVEEDDD
;
A
#
# COMPACT_ATOMS: atom_id res chain seq x y z
N MET A 1 95.14 -25.53 3.10
CA MET A 1 95.53 -24.85 4.34
C MET A 1 95.09 -23.40 4.24
N ALA A 2 94.33 -22.94 5.23
CA ALA A 2 93.96 -21.56 5.58
C ALA A 2 93.27 -20.69 4.51
N MET A 3 91.93 -20.65 4.60
CA MET A 3 91.09 -19.49 4.29
C MET A 3 91.32 -18.41 5.35
N GLU A 4 91.44 -17.15 4.93
CA GLU A 4 90.94 -15.99 5.68
C GLU A 4 90.78 -14.80 4.71
N GLN A 5 89.60 -14.68 4.10
CA GLN A 5 89.15 -13.44 3.48
C GLN A 5 88.19 -12.76 4.46
N ARG A 6 88.64 -11.66 5.06
CA ARG A 6 87.81 -10.76 5.84
C ARG A 6 86.83 -10.04 4.91
N LEU A 7 85.58 -10.49 4.91
CA LEU A 7 84.48 -9.78 4.27
C LEU A 7 83.91 -8.77 5.27
N VAL A 8 84.10 -7.48 5.00
CA VAL A 8 83.52 -6.38 5.78
C VAL A 8 82.03 -6.29 5.41
N ALA A 9 81.15 -6.68 6.33
CA ALA A 9 79.71 -6.59 6.14
C ALA A 9 79.24 -5.15 6.32
N ASN A 10 78.89 -4.49 5.20
CA ASN A 10 78.17 -3.23 5.22
C ASN A 10 76.71 -3.48 5.61
N ILE A 11 76.34 -3.09 6.83
CA ILE A 11 74.94 -3.13 7.30
C ILE A 11 74.23 -1.91 6.71
N SER A 12 73.37 -2.14 5.72
CA SER A 12 72.42 -1.13 5.20
C SER A 12 71.06 -1.38 5.86
N GLN A 13 70.68 -0.50 6.78
CA GLN A 13 69.38 -0.56 7.44
C GLN A 13 68.34 0.11 6.54
N LYS A 14 67.48 -0.70 5.91
CA LYS A 14 66.35 -0.21 5.11
C LYS A 14 65.12 -0.10 6.01
N GLN A 15 64.75 1.12 6.38
CA GLN A 15 63.57 1.39 7.18
C GLN A 15 62.35 1.49 6.24
N THR A 16 61.51 0.45 6.21
CA THR A 16 60.25 0.47 5.45
C THR A 16 59.12 0.83 6.41
N GLN A 17 58.61 2.06 6.32
CA GLN A 17 57.45 2.49 7.11
C GLN A 17 56.18 1.95 6.44
N GLN A 18 55.59 0.89 7.01
CA GLN A 18 54.26 0.43 6.62
C GLN A 18 53.24 1.21 7.45
N GLN A 19 52.40 2.01 6.81
CA GLN A 19 51.26 2.65 7.46
C GLN A 19 50.24 1.55 7.81
N ILE A 20 50.17 1.18 9.09
CA ILE A 20 49.13 0.30 9.60
C ILE A 20 47.86 1.14 9.63
N LEU A 21 46.95 0.91 8.67
CA LEU A 21 45.62 1.51 8.69
C LEU A 21 44.96 1.10 10.00
N SER A 22 44.68 2.07 10.88
CA SER A 22 44.11 1.77 12.18
C SER A 22 42.73 1.12 11.99
N PRO A 23 42.38 0.05 12.72
CA PRO A 23 41.10 -0.65 12.59
C PRO A 23 39.88 0.28 12.62
N ARG A 24 39.97 1.38 13.38
CA ARG A 24 38.95 2.45 13.41
C ARG A 24 38.68 3.11 12.07
N ILE A 25 39.72 3.33 11.26
CA ILE A 25 39.60 3.98 9.94
C ILE A 25 38.89 3.04 8.96
N LEU A 26 39.20 1.74 9.01
CA LEU A 26 38.54 0.74 8.18
C LEU A 26 37.04 0.66 8.52
N GLN A 27 36.72 0.62 9.82
CA GLN A 27 35.33 0.57 10.29
C GLN A 27 34.55 1.83 9.92
N SER A 28 35.16 3.02 10.01
CA SER A 28 34.49 4.27 9.58
C SER A 28 34.25 4.31 8.07
N LEU A 29 35.16 3.75 7.27
CA LEU A 29 35.03 3.75 5.82
C LEU A 29 33.98 2.74 5.36
N GLU A 30 33.87 1.62 6.06
CA GLU A 30 32.81 0.63 5.86
C GLU A 30 31.43 1.23 6.15
N ILE A 31 31.25 1.94 7.27
CA ILE A 31 29.97 2.61 7.60
C ILE A 31 29.58 3.68 6.58
N LEU A 32 30.55 4.48 6.10
CA LEU A 32 30.29 5.57 5.14
C LEU A 32 29.94 5.08 3.72
N ASN A 33 30.32 3.86 3.37
CA ASN A 33 30.07 3.28 2.04
C ASN A 33 28.80 2.41 1.97
N ILE A 34 28.12 2.19 3.10
CA ILE A 34 26.86 1.45 3.14
C ILE A 34 25.71 2.36 2.71
N GLY A 35 24.76 1.85 1.92
CA GLY A 35 23.57 2.60 1.53
C GLY A 35 22.69 2.94 2.74
N SER A 36 21.93 4.04 2.67
CA SER A 36 21.10 4.52 3.78
C SER A 36 20.14 3.45 4.32
N LEU A 37 19.56 2.63 3.42
CA LEU A 37 18.66 1.52 3.77
C LEU A 37 19.38 0.40 4.53
N ASP A 38 20.51 -0.08 3.99
CA ASP A 38 21.33 -1.13 4.60
C ASP A 38 21.90 -0.67 5.96
N LEU A 39 22.19 0.64 6.10
CA LEU A 39 22.65 1.24 7.35
C LEU A 39 21.54 1.23 8.40
N GLU A 40 20.29 1.56 8.04
CA GLU A 40 19.14 1.47 8.95
C GLU A 40 18.90 0.03 9.42
N GLU A 41 18.97 -0.96 8.52
CA GLU A 41 18.83 -2.38 8.88
C GLU A 41 19.95 -2.84 9.83
N ARG A 42 21.20 -2.40 9.58
CA ARG A 42 22.33 -2.69 10.46
C ARG A 42 22.15 -2.05 11.83
N ILE A 43 21.73 -0.79 11.91
CA ILE A 43 21.45 -0.11 13.18
C ILE A 43 20.37 -0.83 13.97
N ASN A 44 19.28 -1.26 13.32
CA ASN A 44 18.20 -1.99 13.97
C ASN A 44 18.66 -3.36 14.51
N THR A 45 19.54 -4.05 13.78
CA THR A 45 20.15 -5.31 14.24
C THR A 45 20.99 -5.08 15.50
N GLU A 46 21.88 -4.08 15.48
CA GLU A 46 22.73 -3.76 16.62
C GLU A 46 21.92 -3.25 17.83
N LEU A 47 20.80 -2.54 17.60
CA LEU A 47 19.86 -2.13 18.66
C LEU A 47 19.18 -3.33 19.33
N SER A 48 18.92 -4.41 18.57
CA SER A 48 18.33 -5.64 19.11
C SER A 48 19.33 -6.51 19.88
N GLU A 49 20.58 -6.52 19.45
CA GLU A 49 21.64 -7.31 20.08
C GLU A 49 22.27 -6.59 21.29
N ASN A 50 22.26 -5.26 21.30
CA ASN A 50 22.87 -4.46 22.35
C ASN A 50 21.81 -3.84 23.28
N PRO A 51 21.52 -4.47 24.44
CA PRO A 51 20.46 -4.05 25.35
C PRO A 51 20.72 -2.70 26.05
N VAL A 52 21.88 -2.07 25.83
CA VAL A 52 22.21 -0.74 26.38
C VAL A 52 21.85 0.38 25.39
N LEU A 53 21.67 0.07 24.10
CA LEU A 53 21.32 1.05 23.10
C LEU A 53 19.82 1.33 23.13
N GLU A 54 19.46 2.60 23.24
CA GLU A 54 18.09 3.08 23.12
C GLU A 54 18.00 4.06 21.94
N ARG A 55 16.96 3.95 21.13
CA ARG A 55 16.73 4.88 20.02
C ARG A 55 16.29 6.21 20.62
N ALA A 56 17.11 7.25 20.46
CA ALA A 56 16.74 8.60 20.85
C ALA A 56 15.45 9.00 20.12
N MET A 57 14.35 9.08 20.86
CA MET A 57 13.17 9.74 20.35
C MET A 57 13.51 11.24 20.28
N PRO A 58 13.13 11.94 19.20
CA PRO A 58 13.23 13.39 19.21
C PRO A 58 12.43 13.88 20.42
N GLU A 59 13.09 14.58 21.35
CA GLU A 59 12.42 15.27 22.42
C GLU A 59 11.40 16.19 21.74
N ARG A 60 10.11 15.85 21.87
CA ARG A 60 9.07 16.83 21.66
C ARG A 60 9.36 17.89 22.69
N GLU A 61 9.91 19.03 22.27
CA GLU A 61 9.94 20.22 23.09
C GLU A 61 8.48 20.49 23.49
N ASN A 62 8.10 20.06 24.70
CA ASN A 62 6.83 20.43 25.28
C ASN A 62 6.92 21.95 25.49
N PRO A 63 6.02 22.76 24.89
CA PRO A 63 6.10 24.23 25.01
C PRO A 63 5.85 24.77 26.44
N ASP A 64 5.68 23.90 27.44
CA ASP A 64 5.13 24.25 28.75
C ASP A 64 6.17 24.62 29.83
N GLU A 65 7.46 24.75 29.49
CA GLU A 65 8.50 25.12 30.47
C GLU A 65 8.80 26.62 30.57
N HIS A 66 8.09 27.50 29.87
CA HIS A 66 8.21 28.96 30.07
C HIS A 66 6.92 29.56 30.64
N ARG A 67 6.62 29.21 31.89
CA ARG A 67 5.68 29.97 32.71
C ARG A 67 6.48 30.89 33.64
N PRO A 68 6.39 32.22 33.50
CA PRO A 68 7.07 33.11 34.43
C PRO A 68 6.48 32.92 35.83
N GLU A 69 7.37 32.70 36.78
CA GLU A 69 7.10 32.60 38.20
C GLU A 69 6.73 34.00 38.70
N ASP A 70 5.48 34.18 39.16
CA ASP A 70 5.08 35.38 39.90
C ASP A 70 4.56 34.97 41.30
N PRO A 71 4.94 35.68 42.39
CA PRO A 71 4.93 35.16 43.75
C PRO A 71 3.65 35.53 44.54
N HIS A 72 3.33 34.68 45.54
CA HIS A 72 2.28 34.82 46.58
C HIS A 72 0.83 34.59 46.09
N GLY A 73 -0.06 33.80 46.69
CA GLY A 73 -0.10 32.97 47.90
C GLY A 73 -1.58 32.64 48.25
N GLN A 74 -1.86 31.36 48.55
CA GLN A 74 -2.98 30.79 49.33
C GLN A 74 -4.41 30.62 48.74
N ASN A 75 -4.76 29.33 48.63
CA ASN A 75 -5.94 28.57 49.10
C ASN A 75 -7.36 28.65 48.46
N ASP A 76 -7.77 27.47 47.99
CA ASP A 76 -9.05 26.77 48.26
C ASP A 76 -10.38 27.30 47.69
N LYS A 77 -10.38 28.10 46.62
CA LYS A 77 -11.62 28.50 45.92
C LYS A 77 -11.70 28.21 44.42
N ALA A 78 -10.73 27.47 43.88
CA ALA A 78 -10.64 27.21 42.44
C ALA A 78 -11.56 26.06 41.96
N GLU A 79 -11.83 25.06 42.80
CA GLU A 79 -12.60 23.88 42.38
C GLU A 79 -14.11 24.16 42.23
N ALA A 80 -14.68 25.04 43.06
CA ALA A 80 -16.09 25.44 42.95
C ALA A 80 -16.36 26.23 41.65
N ASN A 81 -15.41 27.07 41.22
CA ASN A 81 -15.52 27.85 39.99
C ASN A 81 -15.36 27.00 38.71
N ALA A 82 -14.64 25.87 38.80
CA ALA A 82 -14.48 24.96 37.67
C ALA A 82 -15.74 24.13 37.43
N LEU A 83 -16.39 23.68 38.51
CA LEU A 83 -17.65 22.94 38.44
C LEU A 83 -18.80 23.83 37.95
N GLU A 84 -18.90 25.06 38.45
CA GLU A 84 -19.96 26.00 38.07
C GLU A 84 -19.87 26.42 36.60
N ARG A 85 -18.65 26.60 36.06
CA ARG A 85 -18.42 26.81 34.62
C ARG A 85 -18.73 25.58 33.77
N SER A 86 -18.50 24.38 34.29
CA SER A 86 -18.83 23.14 33.56
C SER A 86 -20.34 22.90 33.48
N ILE A 87 -21.10 23.34 34.49
CA ILE A 87 -22.56 23.25 34.53
C ILE A 87 -23.18 24.31 33.60
N GLU A 88 -22.67 25.53 33.60
CA GLU A 88 -23.09 26.61 32.68
C GLU A 88 -22.81 26.25 31.20
N PHE A 89 -21.73 25.51 30.93
CA PHE A 89 -21.41 25.00 29.60
C PHE A 89 -22.36 23.88 29.14
N LEU A 90 -22.79 23.00 30.06
CA LEU A 90 -23.76 21.94 29.78
C LEU A 90 -25.19 22.47 29.59
N GLU A 91 -25.61 23.48 30.36
CA GLU A 91 -26.91 24.14 30.18
C GLU A 91 -27.01 24.92 28.85
N ASN A 92 -25.91 25.55 28.41
CA ASN A 92 -25.86 26.22 27.10
C ASN A 92 -25.79 25.25 25.90
N PHE A 93 -25.28 24.03 26.11
CA PHE A 93 -25.22 22.99 25.08
C PHE A 93 -26.62 22.42 24.78
N ASP A 94 -27.46 22.23 25.79
CA ASP A 94 -28.84 21.73 25.65
C ASP A 94 -29.77 22.78 25.00
N ALA A 95 -29.53 24.08 25.26
CA ALA A 95 -30.29 25.18 24.67
C ALA A 95 -30.04 25.41 23.17
N SER A 96 -29.00 24.79 22.60
CA SER A 96 -28.56 25.02 21.21
C SER A 96 -28.99 23.91 20.23
N PHE A 97 -29.72 22.89 20.69
CA PHE A 97 -30.23 21.80 19.83
C PHE A 97 -31.54 22.16 19.10
N ASN A 98 -32.05 23.39 19.24
CA ASN A 98 -33.37 23.78 18.75
C ASN A 98 -33.40 24.90 17.69
N GLU A 99 -32.26 25.36 17.15
CA GLU A 99 -32.30 26.29 16.02
C GLU A 99 -31.09 26.18 15.08
N ASP A 100 -31.43 26.00 13.81
CA ASP A 100 -30.58 25.94 12.61
C ASP A 100 -29.60 27.12 12.53
N SER A 101 -28.37 26.98 13.04
CA SER A 101 -27.32 28.00 12.90
C SER A 101 -25.92 27.41 13.10
N GLY A 102 -25.07 27.54 12.08
CA GLY A 102 -23.73 26.95 11.99
C GLY A 102 -22.78 27.34 13.13
N TRP A 103 -22.18 26.32 13.73
CA TRP A 103 -21.10 26.41 14.71
C TRP A 103 -19.82 26.96 14.05
N SER A 104 -19.31 28.12 14.50
CA SER A 104 -17.95 28.59 14.20
C SER A 104 -17.13 28.67 15.50
N PRO A 105 -16.08 27.84 15.67
CA PRO A 105 -15.24 27.89 16.87
C PRO A 105 -14.40 29.18 16.97
N PRO A 106 -14.04 29.63 18.18
CA PRO A 106 -13.30 30.88 18.38
C PRO A 106 -11.84 30.78 17.89
N ALA A 107 -11.43 31.75 17.08
CA ALA A 107 -10.12 31.88 16.46
C ALA A 107 -8.98 32.17 17.46
N ARG A 108 -8.53 31.14 18.17
CA ARG A 108 -7.29 31.18 18.98
C ARG A 108 -6.52 29.86 18.87
N LEU A 109 -6.08 29.50 17.66
CA LEU A 109 -4.96 28.57 17.40
C LEU A 109 -4.44 28.66 15.94
N ALA A 110 -4.48 29.84 15.32
CA ALA A 110 -4.29 30.02 13.86
C ALA A 110 -2.83 29.90 13.33
N GLY A 111 -1.91 29.32 14.10
CA GLY A 111 -0.50 29.18 13.68
C GLY A 111 -0.07 27.73 13.46
N GLU A 112 -0.36 26.85 14.44
CA GLU A 112 0.02 25.44 14.39
C GLU A 112 -1.05 24.55 13.74
N GLU A 113 -2.33 24.93 13.85
CA GLU A 113 -3.39 24.27 13.09
C GLU A 113 -3.21 24.50 11.61
N ASP A 114 -2.78 25.69 11.17
CA ASP A 114 -2.53 25.97 9.75
C ASP A 114 -1.39 25.13 9.18
N GLN A 115 -0.32 24.87 9.93
CA GLN A 115 0.76 23.99 9.46
C GLN A 115 0.34 22.51 9.43
N LYS A 116 -0.38 22.02 10.45
CA LYS A 116 -0.92 20.66 10.45
C LYS A 116 -2.00 20.48 9.37
N MET A 117 -2.87 21.46 9.20
CA MET A 117 -3.96 21.46 8.23
C MET A 117 -3.42 21.66 6.80
N ALA A 118 -2.36 22.45 6.62
CA ALA A 118 -1.61 22.50 5.37
C ALA A 118 -0.83 21.21 5.10
N ALA A 119 -0.29 20.53 6.12
CA ALA A 119 0.34 19.23 5.96
C ALA A 119 -0.68 18.13 5.63
N LEU A 120 -1.89 18.19 6.20
CA LEU A 120 -3.03 17.32 5.85
C LEU A 120 -3.59 17.62 4.46
N ALA A 121 -3.63 18.90 4.05
CA ALA A 121 -4.10 19.31 2.73
C ALA A 121 -3.08 19.02 1.61
N ASN A 122 -1.78 19.01 1.94
CA ASN A 122 -0.70 18.64 1.03
C ASN A 122 -0.32 17.14 1.12
N ALA A 123 -0.91 16.39 2.05
CA ALA A 123 -0.75 14.94 2.04
C ALA A 123 -1.43 14.41 0.77
N PRO A 124 -0.72 13.65 -0.09
CA PRO A 124 -1.35 13.05 -1.25
C PRO A 124 -2.53 12.21 -0.77
N ALA A 125 -3.71 12.43 -1.36
CA ALA A 125 -4.89 11.65 -1.06
C ALA A 125 -4.54 10.17 -1.26
N ARG A 126 -4.85 9.34 -0.26
CA ARG A 126 -4.67 7.89 -0.37
C ARG A 126 -5.52 7.44 -1.56
N GLU A 127 -4.87 6.95 -2.62
CA GLU A 127 -5.59 6.44 -3.78
C GLU A 127 -6.46 5.26 -3.35
N GLU A 128 -7.72 5.26 -3.81
CA GLU A 128 -8.71 4.22 -3.52
C GLU A 128 -8.23 2.89 -4.09
N THR A 129 -8.20 1.83 -3.27
CA THR A 129 -7.81 0.50 -3.74
C THR A 129 -8.97 -0.17 -4.49
N LEU A 130 -8.67 -1.15 -5.34
CA LEU A 130 -9.71 -1.94 -6.02
C LEU A 130 -10.67 -2.55 -4.99
N GLN A 131 -10.14 -3.06 -3.89
CA GLN A 131 -10.94 -3.66 -2.82
C GLN A 131 -11.87 -2.63 -2.19
N ASP A 132 -11.36 -1.44 -1.85
CA ASP A 132 -12.18 -0.36 -1.28
C ASP A 132 -13.31 0.05 -2.23
N TYR A 133 -12.98 0.19 -3.52
CA TYR A 133 -13.94 0.54 -4.57
C TYR A 133 -15.06 -0.50 -4.71
N LEU A 134 -14.71 -1.79 -4.73
CA LEU A 134 -15.68 -2.89 -4.83
C LEU A 134 -16.53 -3.01 -3.56
N LEU A 135 -15.96 -2.79 -2.37
CA LEU A 135 -16.71 -2.78 -1.11
C LEU A 135 -17.72 -1.62 -1.08
N GLN A 136 -17.34 -0.45 -1.58
CA GLN A 136 -18.24 0.69 -1.71
C GLN A 136 -19.40 0.36 -2.66
N GLN A 137 -19.14 -0.28 -3.80
CA GLN A 137 -20.21 -0.72 -4.70
C GLN A 137 -21.14 -1.73 -4.04
N LEU A 138 -20.58 -2.72 -3.34
CA LEU A 138 -21.34 -3.76 -2.66
C LEU A 138 -22.32 -3.18 -1.62
N SER A 139 -22.00 -2.03 -1.04
CA SER A 139 -22.89 -1.34 -0.09
C SER A 139 -24.23 -0.90 -0.73
N SER A 140 -24.25 -0.68 -2.04
CA SER A 140 -25.45 -0.31 -2.81
C SER A 140 -26.36 -1.51 -3.14
N PHE A 141 -25.86 -2.74 -2.97
CA PHE A 141 -26.62 -3.96 -3.26
C PHE A 141 -27.39 -4.45 -2.02
N GLU A 142 -28.66 -4.84 -2.24
CA GLU A 142 -29.50 -5.48 -1.24
C GLU A 142 -29.17 -6.97 -1.11
N LEU A 143 -28.14 -7.27 -0.32
CA LEU A 143 -27.70 -8.64 -0.03
C LEU A 143 -28.05 -9.06 1.40
N SER A 144 -28.35 -10.35 1.58
CA SER A 144 -28.43 -10.97 2.92
C SER A 144 -27.09 -10.82 3.63
N SER A 145 -27.09 -10.77 4.97
CA SER A 145 -25.85 -10.66 5.76
C SER A 145 -24.82 -11.70 5.34
N ARG A 146 -25.26 -12.95 5.23
CA ARG A 146 -24.44 -14.08 4.83
C ARG A 146 -23.84 -13.95 3.43
N MET A 147 -24.62 -13.45 2.47
CA MET A 147 -24.14 -13.24 1.10
C MET A 147 -23.14 -12.06 1.05
N ARG A 148 -23.38 -11.01 1.83
CA ARG A 148 -22.47 -9.87 1.94
C ARG A 148 -21.12 -10.31 2.52
N ASP A 149 -21.13 -11.08 3.61
CA ASP A 149 -19.89 -11.59 4.24
C ASP A 149 -19.09 -12.48 3.28
N ALA A 150 -19.78 -13.26 2.44
CA ALA A 150 -19.17 -14.07 1.40
C ALA A 150 -18.53 -13.23 0.30
N CYS A 151 -19.23 -12.19 -0.17
CA CYS A 151 -18.71 -11.27 -1.17
C CYS A 151 -17.48 -10.52 -0.64
N ILE A 152 -17.50 -10.09 0.62
CA ILE A 152 -16.35 -9.42 1.26
C ILE A 152 -15.12 -10.34 1.26
N GLN A 153 -15.26 -11.59 1.70
CA GLN A 153 -14.15 -12.56 1.70
C GLN A 153 -13.58 -12.79 0.30
N LEU A 154 -14.45 -12.89 -0.71
CA LEU A 154 -14.02 -13.04 -2.09
C LEU A 154 -13.33 -11.78 -2.64
N ILE A 155 -13.81 -10.58 -2.31
CA ILE A 155 -13.19 -9.31 -2.70
C ILE A 155 -11.79 -9.18 -2.07
N GLU A 156 -11.63 -9.57 -0.81
CA GLU A 156 -10.34 -9.58 -0.12
C GLU A 156 -9.36 -10.60 -0.72
N ALA A 157 -9.86 -11.69 -1.30
CA ALA A 157 -9.04 -12.69 -1.99
C ALA A 157 -8.63 -12.31 -3.41
N LEU A 158 -9.12 -11.18 -3.95
CA LEU A 158 -8.73 -10.70 -5.28
C LEU A 158 -7.30 -10.17 -5.28
N ASN A 159 -6.57 -10.50 -6.35
CA ASN A 159 -5.26 -9.93 -6.58
C ASN A 159 -5.35 -8.47 -7.11
N PRO A 160 -4.23 -7.71 -7.15
CA PRO A 160 -4.23 -6.32 -7.62
C PRO A 160 -4.70 -6.13 -9.07
N ASP A 161 -4.65 -7.18 -9.89
CA ASP A 161 -5.14 -7.16 -11.28
C ASP A 161 -6.65 -7.45 -11.38
N GLY A 162 -7.30 -7.81 -10.26
CA GLY A 162 -8.74 -8.09 -10.17
C GLY A 162 -9.12 -9.54 -10.43
N PHE A 163 -8.17 -10.48 -10.41
CA PHE A 163 -8.42 -11.90 -10.60
C PHE A 163 -8.58 -12.66 -9.29
N LEU A 164 -9.35 -13.75 -9.36
CA LEU A 164 -9.50 -14.72 -8.29
C LEU A 164 -8.68 -15.98 -8.62
N GLU A 165 -7.52 -16.13 -7.99
CA GLU A 165 -6.59 -17.24 -8.24
C GLU A 165 -7.00 -18.56 -7.57
N VAL A 166 -7.82 -18.46 -6.53
CA VAL A 166 -8.29 -19.57 -5.70
C VAL A 166 -9.77 -19.86 -6.02
N PRO A 167 -10.21 -21.13 -6.07
CA PRO A 167 -11.63 -21.44 -6.25
C PRO A 167 -12.49 -20.74 -5.19
N PRO A 168 -13.68 -20.22 -5.56
CA PRO A 168 -14.53 -19.47 -4.62
C PRO A 168 -14.93 -20.30 -3.40
N ASP A 169 -15.05 -21.62 -3.56
CA ASP A 169 -15.36 -22.58 -2.49
C ASP A 169 -14.29 -22.64 -1.39
N ASP A 170 -13.03 -22.41 -1.76
CA ASP A 170 -11.87 -22.50 -0.86
C ASP A 170 -11.64 -21.18 -0.10
N VAL A 171 -12.15 -20.06 -0.63
CA VAL A 171 -12.04 -18.74 0.00
C VAL A 171 -13.02 -18.60 1.17
N ILE A 172 -14.23 -19.17 1.05
CA ILE A 172 -15.29 -18.94 2.02
C ILE A 172 -15.11 -19.79 3.29
N SER A 173 -14.82 -19.12 4.39
CA SER A 173 -14.73 -19.73 5.72
C SER A 173 -16.11 -19.81 6.40
N ALA A 174 -17.03 -20.60 5.85
CA ALA A 174 -18.35 -20.84 6.43
C ALA A 174 -18.47 -22.26 7.03
N TYR A 175 -17.79 -22.49 8.16
CA TYR A 175 -17.70 -23.81 8.80
C TYR A 175 -19.03 -24.36 9.33
N ASP A 176 -20.02 -23.50 9.54
CA ASP A 176 -21.34 -23.88 10.06
C ASP A 176 -22.29 -24.46 8.99
N LEU A 177 -21.85 -24.60 7.73
CA LEU A 177 -22.65 -25.13 6.62
C LEU A 177 -22.23 -26.54 6.21
N SER A 178 -23.14 -27.25 5.54
CA SER A 178 -22.77 -28.37 4.70
C SER A 178 -21.85 -27.90 3.57
N PHE A 179 -21.08 -28.84 3.01
CA PHE A 179 -20.22 -28.59 1.87
C PHE A 179 -21.01 -28.04 0.68
N GLU A 180 -22.19 -28.60 0.39
CA GLU A 180 -23.08 -28.20 -0.70
C GLU A 180 -23.58 -26.76 -0.52
N ASP A 181 -24.16 -26.44 0.63
CA ASP A 181 -24.69 -25.10 0.91
C ASP A 181 -23.60 -24.02 0.85
N ARG A 182 -22.38 -24.36 1.30
CA ARG A 182 -21.22 -23.47 1.19
C ARG A 182 -20.84 -23.23 -0.26
N SER A 183 -20.85 -24.28 -1.08
CA SER A 183 -20.51 -24.18 -2.50
C SER A 183 -21.52 -23.35 -3.28
N GLU A 184 -22.81 -23.55 -3.02
CA GLU A 184 -23.88 -22.74 -3.62
C GLU A 184 -23.74 -21.26 -3.27
N LEU A 185 -23.46 -20.97 -1.99
CA LEU A 185 -23.22 -19.61 -1.52
C LEU A 185 -21.96 -19.01 -2.15
N ALA A 186 -20.89 -19.78 -2.31
CA ALA A 186 -19.66 -19.33 -2.94
C ALA A 186 -19.85 -18.95 -4.40
N GLN A 187 -20.54 -19.79 -5.17
CA GLN A 187 -20.85 -19.52 -6.57
C GLN A 187 -21.79 -18.33 -6.72
N ALA A 188 -22.79 -18.21 -5.85
CA ALA A 188 -23.70 -17.07 -5.86
C ALA A 188 -22.97 -15.75 -5.55
N ALA A 189 -22.10 -15.72 -4.54
CA ALA A 189 -21.31 -14.54 -4.20
C ALA A 189 -20.31 -14.20 -5.32
N HIS A 190 -19.69 -15.20 -5.94
CA HIS A 190 -18.79 -15.00 -7.08
C HIS A 190 -19.51 -14.39 -8.28
N ASN A 191 -20.74 -14.82 -8.56
CA ASN A 191 -21.57 -14.24 -9.62
C ASN A 191 -21.94 -12.79 -9.32
N VAL A 192 -22.16 -12.42 -8.06
CA VAL A 192 -22.38 -11.02 -7.68
C VAL A 192 -21.15 -10.19 -8.00
N ILE A 193 -19.95 -10.66 -7.62
CA ILE A 193 -18.69 -9.96 -7.86
C ILE A 193 -18.42 -9.76 -9.36
N ARG A 194 -18.74 -10.76 -10.19
CA ARG A 194 -18.57 -10.66 -11.66
C ARG A 194 -19.47 -9.62 -12.33
N ASN A 195 -20.51 -9.15 -11.63
CA ASN A 195 -21.41 -8.09 -12.09
C ASN A 195 -21.05 -6.71 -11.51
N LEU A 196 -19.98 -6.61 -10.72
CA LEU A 196 -19.46 -5.33 -10.23
C LEU A 196 -18.60 -4.65 -11.31
N ASP A 197 -18.35 -3.36 -11.10
CA ASP A 197 -17.45 -2.57 -11.94
C ASP A 197 -16.06 -2.49 -11.28
N PRO A 198 -14.96 -2.61 -12.05
CA PRO A 198 -14.90 -2.72 -13.51
C PRO A 198 -15.25 -4.12 -14.06
N PRO A 199 -15.79 -4.21 -15.29
CA PRO A 199 -16.17 -5.48 -15.90
C PRO A 199 -14.96 -6.38 -16.11
N GLY A 200 -15.11 -7.66 -15.77
CA GLY A 200 -14.02 -8.65 -15.79
C GLY A 200 -13.38 -8.94 -14.43
N VAL A 201 -13.75 -8.20 -13.37
CA VAL A 201 -13.35 -8.50 -11.99
C VAL A 201 -13.87 -9.86 -11.54
N GLY A 202 -13.06 -10.58 -10.77
CA GLY A 202 -13.38 -11.93 -10.29
C GLY A 202 -13.21 -13.03 -11.33
N ALA A 203 -12.64 -12.72 -12.50
CA ALA A 203 -12.20 -13.73 -13.44
C ALA A 203 -11.03 -14.55 -12.89
N THR A 204 -10.89 -15.80 -13.35
CA THR A 204 -9.74 -16.66 -13.04
C THR A 204 -8.52 -16.36 -13.89
N GLY A 205 -8.68 -15.54 -14.94
CA GLY A 205 -7.59 -15.07 -15.77
C GLY A 205 -8.05 -14.13 -16.90
N PRO A 206 -7.10 -13.68 -17.75
CA PRO A 206 -7.35 -12.64 -18.75
C PRO A 206 -8.42 -13.00 -19.79
N GLY A 207 -8.44 -14.26 -20.25
CA GLY A 207 -9.42 -14.70 -21.25
C GLY A 207 -10.85 -14.66 -20.72
N GLU A 208 -11.06 -15.04 -19.46
CA GLU A 208 -12.37 -14.96 -18.81
C GLU A 208 -12.74 -13.50 -18.49
N ALA A 209 -11.78 -12.67 -18.06
CA ALA A 209 -12.05 -11.25 -17.81
C ALA A 209 -12.53 -10.53 -19.06
N MET A 210 -11.88 -10.75 -20.20
CA MET A 210 -12.31 -10.18 -21.48
C MET A 210 -13.68 -10.72 -21.91
N LEU A 211 -13.96 -12.00 -21.64
CA LEU A 211 -15.27 -12.57 -21.96
C LEU A 211 -16.39 -11.92 -21.14
N LEU A 212 -16.14 -11.62 -19.87
CA LEU A 212 -17.08 -10.90 -19.00
C LEU A 212 -17.33 -9.44 -19.42
N GLN A 213 -16.44 -8.86 -20.23
CA GLN A 213 -16.62 -7.52 -20.81
C GLN A 213 -17.48 -7.52 -22.08
N ILE A 214 -17.77 -8.70 -22.64
CA ILE A 214 -18.57 -8.85 -23.87
C ILE A 214 -20.00 -9.20 -23.50
N SER A 215 -20.97 -8.60 -24.19
CA SER A 215 -22.38 -8.89 -23.92
C SER A 215 -22.74 -10.30 -24.40
N PRO A 216 -23.44 -11.11 -23.59
CA PRO A 216 -23.97 -12.41 -24.03
C PRO A 216 -24.93 -12.32 -25.22
N ASP A 217 -25.52 -11.15 -25.46
CA ASP A 217 -26.46 -10.91 -26.56
C ASP A 217 -25.78 -10.63 -27.91
N ASP A 218 -24.45 -10.48 -27.93
CA ASP A 218 -23.70 -10.22 -29.15
C ASP A 218 -23.73 -11.44 -30.09
N LEU A 219 -23.95 -11.19 -31.38
CA LEU A 219 -24.07 -12.24 -32.40
C LEU A 219 -22.78 -13.08 -32.52
N ASP A 220 -21.64 -12.47 -32.20
CA ASP A 220 -20.31 -13.07 -32.25
C ASP A 220 -19.84 -13.61 -30.88
N TYR A 221 -20.70 -13.62 -29.85
CA TYR A 221 -20.35 -14.07 -28.49
C TYR A 221 -19.73 -15.48 -28.47
N GLU A 222 -20.30 -16.43 -29.22
CA GLU A 222 -19.79 -17.81 -29.27
C GLU A 222 -18.40 -17.87 -29.93
N LEU A 223 -18.13 -16.99 -30.90
CA LEU A 223 -16.80 -16.86 -31.52
C LEU A 223 -15.80 -16.32 -30.49
N PHE A 224 -16.12 -15.24 -29.78
CA PHE A 224 -15.26 -14.68 -28.74
C PHE A 224 -14.98 -15.69 -27.63
N ARG A 225 -16.01 -16.36 -27.13
CA ARG A 225 -15.89 -17.42 -26.12
C ARG A 225 -14.93 -18.52 -26.58
N THR A 226 -15.10 -19.02 -27.80
CA THR A 226 -14.22 -20.06 -28.37
C THR A 226 -12.78 -19.58 -28.48
N LEU A 227 -12.56 -18.32 -28.89
CA LEU A 227 -11.22 -17.75 -29.03
C LEU A 227 -10.54 -17.51 -27.68
N LEU A 228 -11.26 -16.98 -26.70
CA LEU A 228 -10.73 -16.57 -25.39
C LEU A 228 -10.56 -17.73 -24.42
N ILE A 229 -11.45 -18.73 -24.46
CA ILE A 229 -11.42 -19.86 -23.52
C ILE A 229 -10.66 -21.06 -24.10
N ASP A 230 -10.98 -21.48 -25.33
CA ASP A 230 -10.43 -22.72 -25.89
C ASP A 230 -9.13 -22.50 -26.68
N HIS A 231 -8.90 -21.29 -27.19
CA HIS A 231 -7.81 -20.97 -28.12
C HIS A 231 -6.93 -19.77 -27.71
N TRP A 232 -6.91 -19.40 -26.43
CA TRP A 232 -6.13 -18.26 -25.92
C TRP A 232 -4.66 -18.27 -26.35
N ASP A 233 -3.95 -19.40 -26.15
CA ASP A 233 -2.55 -19.55 -26.54
C ASP A 233 -2.30 -19.39 -28.04
N ASP A 234 -3.20 -19.96 -28.84
CA ASP A 234 -3.12 -19.89 -30.30
C ASP A 234 -3.42 -18.44 -30.75
N LEU A 235 -4.32 -17.71 -30.07
CA LEU A 235 -4.65 -16.31 -30.34
C LEU A 235 -3.46 -15.38 -30.06
N LEU A 236 -2.78 -15.55 -28.92
CA LEU A 236 -1.59 -14.80 -28.53
C LEU A 236 -0.43 -14.99 -29.52
N LYS A 237 -0.27 -16.21 -30.07
CA LYS A 237 0.80 -16.57 -31.01
C LYS A 237 0.45 -16.23 -32.48
N ASN A 238 -0.63 -15.49 -32.74
CA ASN A 238 -1.12 -15.17 -34.08
C ASN A 238 -1.43 -16.44 -34.92
N GLY A 239 -1.83 -17.53 -34.26
CA GLY A 239 -2.04 -18.85 -34.81
C GLY A 239 -3.35 -19.04 -35.57
N PHE A 240 -3.83 -18.04 -36.34
CA PHE A 240 -5.18 -18.05 -36.94
C PHE A 240 -5.47 -19.27 -37.81
N ARG A 241 -4.45 -19.81 -38.50
CA ARG A 241 -4.58 -21.04 -39.28
C ARG A 241 -4.91 -22.25 -38.40
N LYS A 242 -4.29 -22.39 -37.23
CA LYS A 242 -4.55 -23.50 -36.30
C LYS A 242 -5.96 -23.40 -35.72
N ILE A 243 -6.35 -22.18 -35.35
CA ILE A 243 -7.70 -21.89 -34.84
C ILE A 243 -8.73 -22.21 -35.91
N SER A 244 -8.56 -21.72 -37.14
CA SER A 244 -9.48 -22.00 -38.26
C SER A 244 -9.56 -23.48 -38.64
N GLN A 245 -8.51 -24.27 -38.41
CA GLN A 245 -8.54 -25.72 -38.64
C GLN A 245 -9.28 -26.49 -37.53
N LYS A 246 -9.22 -26.01 -36.29
CA LYS A 246 -9.86 -26.64 -35.13
C LYS A 246 -11.30 -26.15 -34.93
N THR A 247 -11.60 -24.94 -35.38
CA THR A 247 -12.92 -24.31 -35.31
C THR A 247 -13.60 -24.31 -36.67
N LYS A 248 -14.87 -23.92 -36.72
CA LYS A 248 -15.62 -23.77 -37.99
C LYS A 248 -15.49 -22.38 -38.60
N TYR A 249 -14.67 -21.50 -38.00
CA TYR A 249 -14.57 -20.10 -38.37
C TYR A 249 -13.51 -19.87 -39.45
N SER A 250 -13.78 -18.93 -40.33
CA SER A 250 -12.82 -18.50 -41.35
C SER A 250 -11.70 -17.67 -40.73
N ILE A 251 -10.55 -17.62 -41.39
CA ILE A 251 -9.40 -16.79 -40.98
C ILE A 251 -9.79 -15.31 -40.91
N GLN A 252 -10.70 -14.85 -41.79
CA GLN A 252 -11.20 -13.47 -41.80
C GLN A 252 -12.01 -13.16 -40.54
N GLN A 253 -12.98 -14.01 -40.19
CA GLN A 253 -13.78 -13.85 -38.97
C GLN A 253 -12.89 -13.83 -37.71
N ILE A 254 -11.87 -14.69 -37.64
CA ILE A 254 -10.94 -14.72 -36.51
C ILE A 254 -10.11 -13.43 -36.44
N ALA A 255 -9.72 -12.88 -37.60
CA ALA A 255 -8.96 -11.63 -37.65
C ALA A 255 -9.81 -10.42 -37.23
N GLU A 256 -11.06 -10.34 -37.70
CA GLU A 256 -12.02 -9.30 -37.29
C GLU A 256 -12.31 -9.39 -35.79
N ALA A 257 -12.58 -10.58 -35.27
CA ALA A 257 -12.79 -10.79 -33.84
C ALA A 257 -11.58 -10.38 -33.00
N ARG A 258 -10.36 -10.67 -33.47
CA ARG A 258 -9.14 -10.23 -32.79
C ARG A 258 -9.04 -8.70 -32.73
N GLU A 259 -9.38 -8.00 -33.80
CA GLU A 259 -9.34 -6.53 -33.82
C GLU A 259 -10.30 -5.94 -32.77
N LEU A 260 -11.50 -6.51 -32.64
CA LEU A 260 -12.43 -6.14 -31.58
C LEU A 260 -11.89 -6.48 -30.19
N LEU A 261 -11.28 -7.65 -30.00
CA LEU A 261 -10.69 -8.01 -28.71
C LEU A 261 -9.55 -7.07 -28.27
N THR A 262 -8.86 -6.39 -29.20
CA THR A 262 -7.79 -5.44 -28.83
C THR A 262 -8.29 -4.15 -28.20
N THR A 263 -9.60 -3.84 -28.26
CA THR A 263 -10.16 -2.66 -27.58
C THR A 263 -10.53 -2.93 -26.12
N LEU A 264 -10.57 -4.20 -25.71
CA LEU A 264 -10.89 -4.63 -24.35
C LEU A 264 -9.65 -4.62 -23.46
N ASP A 265 -9.84 -4.44 -22.15
CA ASP A 265 -8.76 -4.44 -21.18
C ASP A 265 -8.66 -5.80 -20.46
N PRO A 266 -7.58 -6.58 -20.66
CA PRO A 266 -7.43 -7.86 -19.98
C PRO A 266 -7.20 -7.75 -18.46
N PHE A 267 -6.87 -6.57 -17.92
CA PHE A 267 -6.49 -6.39 -16.50
C PHE A 267 -7.32 -5.31 -15.79
N PRO A 268 -8.56 -5.63 -15.40
CA PRO A 268 -9.51 -4.63 -14.90
C PRO A 268 -9.06 -3.92 -13.61
N GLY A 269 -8.28 -4.58 -12.74
CA GLY A 269 -7.75 -3.99 -11.50
C GLY A 269 -6.61 -2.99 -11.69
N ARG A 270 -6.01 -2.92 -12.88
CA ARG A 270 -4.78 -2.16 -13.12
C ARG A 270 -4.92 -0.64 -12.97
N VAL A 271 -6.15 -0.13 -13.08
CA VAL A 271 -6.45 1.30 -12.85
C VAL A 271 -6.21 1.68 -11.38
N PHE A 272 -6.43 0.75 -10.45
CA PHE A 272 -6.35 0.97 -9.01
C PHE A 272 -4.96 0.62 -8.42
N SER A 273 -4.09 -0.01 -9.19
CA SER A 273 -2.74 -0.40 -8.73
C SER A 273 -1.67 0.66 -8.97
N GLN A 274 -1.97 1.74 -9.69
CA GLN A 274 -0.99 2.76 -10.08
C GLN A 274 -0.54 3.68 -8.93
N GLY A 275 -1.24 3.68 -7.79
CA GLY A 275 -0.99 4.58 -6.66
C GLY A 275 0.09 4.18 -5.66
N ARG A 276 0.68 2.98 -5.79
CA ARG A 276 1.81 2.57 -4.97
C ARG A 276 3.13 2.98 -5.63
N ALA A 277 3.29 4.27 -5.91
CA ALA A 277 4.63 4.80 -6.08
C ALA A 277 5.32 4.73 -4.71
N GLU A 278 6.29 3.82 -4.54
CA GLU A 278 7.15 3.85 -3.36
C GLU A 278 7.79 5.24 -3.30
N VAL A 279 7.53 5.97 -2.21
CA VAL A 279 8.18 7.25 -1.97
C VAL A 279 9.65 6.96 -1.73
N ILE A 280 10.47 7.16 -2.76
CA ILE A 280 11.92 7.05 -2.66
C ILE A 280 12.36 8.20 -1.73
N LYS A 281 12.78 7.86 -0.51
CA LYS A 281 13.39 8.82 0.41
C LYS A 281 14.74 9.24 -0.20
N PRO A 282 14.93 10.52 -0.55
CA PRO A 282 16.19 10.97 -1.12
C PRO A 282 17.29 10.93 -0.05
N ASP A 283 18.50 10.55 -0.46
CA ASP A 283 19.68 10.58 0.43
C ASP A 283 20.17 12.01 0.72
N VAL A 284 19.82 12.98 -0.13
CA VAL A 284 20.22 14.39 -0.02
C VAL A 284 19.03 15.30 -0.37
N ILE A 285 18.76 16.29 0.48
CA ILE A 285 17.82 17.39 0.21
C ILE A 285 18.66 18.65 0.04
N VAL A 286 18.48 19.36 -1.09
CA VAL A 286 19.17 20.63 -1.35
C VAL A 286 18.15 21.75 -1.16
N GLU A 287 18.47 22.68 -0.26
CA GLU A 287 17.71 23.89 -0.03
C GLU A 287 18.56 25.08 -0.50
N GLU A 288 17.95 26.04 -1.19
CA GLU A 288 18.61 27.31 -1.52
C GLU A 288 18.57 28.20 -0.26
N ASP A 289 19.74 28.62 0.21
CA ASP A 289 19.86 29.66 1.23
C ASP A 289 19.66 31.02 0.56
N ASP A 290 18.66 31.78 1.00
CA ASP A 290 18.45 33.18 0.57
C ASP A 290 19.49 34.10 1.27
N ASP A 291 20.75 34.09 0.79
CA ASP A 291 21.81 35.07 1.12
C ASP A 291 22.51 35.60 -0.15
#